data_AF-A0A9K3HXA1-F1
#
_entry.id   AF-A0A9K3HXA1-F1
#
_cell.length_a   1.000
_cell.length_b   1.000
_cell.length_c   1.000
_cell.angle_alpha   90.00
_cell.angle_beta   90.00
_cell.angle_gamma   90.00
#
_symmetry.space_group_name_H-M   'P 1'
#
loop_
_entity.id
_entity.type
_entity.pdbx_description
1 polymer ?
#
loop_
_entity_poly.entity_id
_entity_poly.type
_entity_poly.pdbx_seq_one_letter_code
_entity_poly.pdbx_strand_id
1 'polypeptide(L)'
;MLDSQCVFFNSHFRQLKMDYRRDVKVRMLCPVVTHYLYAHKVFEELPESESFVLPGLPDRIEITRAQLPPEFNYTRMATSEQLERVRETESRAYGMVINSFEELEKEYVKEFKKLKGGKVWCLGPLSLSNDNDIGESLRGDGVDDQPYVKWLDSKEHGSVVYACFGSSSRVTPPQLIELGFSLRSIQITVHMGDQSW
;
A
#
# COMPACT_ATOMS: atom_id res chain seq x y z
N MET A 1 -5.36 1.40 -33.35
CA MET A 1 -4.09 0.64 -33.25
C MET A 1 -3.24 1.34 -32.19
N LEU A 2 -3.36 0.89 -30.92
CA LEU A 2 -2.43 1.00 -29.78
C LEU A 2 -3.21 0.64 -28.50
N ASP A 3 -3.49 -0.65 -28.30
CA ASP A 3 -4.03 -1.17 -27.04
C ASP A 3 -2.89 -1.33 -26.01
N SER A 4 -2.28 -0.23 -25.58
CA SER A 4 -1.24 -0.26 -24.54
C SER A 4 -1.86 0.03 -23.17
N GLN A 5 -2.22 -1.03 -22.44
CA GLN A 5 -2.72 -0.90 -21.07
C GLN A 5 -1.54 -0.74 -20.10
N CYS A 6 -1.62 0.26 -19.21
CA CYS A 6 -0.73 0.41 -18.06
C CYS A 6 -1.31 -0.37 -16.87
N VAL A 7 -0.45 -1.06 -16.11
CA VAL A 7 -0.88 -1.84 -14.95
C VAL A 7 -0.60 -1.06 -13.67
N PHE A 8 -1.63 -0.95 -12.82
CA PHE A 8 -1.54 -0.41 -11.47
C PHE A 8 -1.55 -1.59 -10.49
N PHE A 9 -0.56 -1.65 -9.60
CA PHE A 9 -0.39 -2.79 -8.71
C PHE A 9 -0.96 -2.50 -7.32
N ASN A 10 -1.93 -3.31 -6.87
CA ASN A 10 -2.19 -3.54 -5.45
C ASN A 10 -2.28 -5.05 -5.17
N SER A 11 -1.79 -5.50 -4.00
CA SER A 11 -1.56 -6.91 -3.64
C SER A 11 -2.77 -7.58 -2.97
N HIS A 12 -4.00 -7.20 -3.31
CA HIS A 12 -5.20 -7.93 -2.85
C HIS A 12 -6.21 -8.08 -3.98
N PHE A 13 -6.30 -9.28 -4.56
CA PHE A 13 -7.29 -9.62 -5.58
C PHE A 13 -8.37 -10.54 -4.99
N ARG A 14 -9.61 -10.04 -4.95
CA ARG A 14 -10.81 -10.87 -5.08
C ARG A 14 -11.63 -10.34 -6.25
N GLN A 15 -12.24 -11.30 -6.94
CA GLN A 15 -13.02 -11.22 -8.15
C GLN A 15 -14.22 -10.26 -7.99
N LEU A 16 -14.02 -8.97 -8.21
CA LEU A 16 -15.07 -7.95 -8.37
C LEU A 16 -14.63 -6.95 -9.44
N LYS A 17 -15.58 -6.32 -10.15
CA LYS A 17 -15.33 -5.13 -10.97
C LYS A 17 -14.46 -4.19 -10.12
N MET A 18 -13.24 -3.93 -10.57
CA MET A 18 -12.31 -3.00 -9.93
C MET A 18 -13.02 -1.64 -9.81
N ASP A 19 -13.46 -1.32 -8.61
CA ASP A 19 -13.86 0.03 -8.24
C ASP A 19 -12.57 0.84 -8.16
N TYR A 20 -12.43 1.79 -9.08
CA TYR A 20 -11.24 2.63 -9.29
C TYR A 20 -10.84 3.48 -8.07
N ARG A 21 -11.59 3.44 -6.96
CA ARG A 21 -11.48 4.42 -5.88
C ARG A 21 -10.61 4.09 -4.67
N ARG A 22 -10.18 2.86 -4.40
CA ARG A 22 -9.71 2.53 -3.03
C ARG A 22 -8.32 1.97 -2.84
N ASP A 23 -7.53 1.79 -3.88
CA ASP A 23 -6.26 1.06 -3.74
C ASP A 23 -5.07 1.77 -4.38
N VAL A 24 -4.48 2.67 -3.59
CA VAL A 24 -3.27 3.44 -3.86
C VAL A 24 -2.10 2.84 -3.08
N LYS A 25 -1.09 2.28 -3.76
CA LYS A 25 0.19 1.94 -3.11
C LYS A 25 1.10 3.17 -3.05
N VAL A 26 1.43 3.57 -1.82
CA VAL A 26 2.22 4.78 -1.51
C VAL A 26 3.74 4.52 -1.47
N ARG A 27 4.21 3.26 -1.59
CA ARG A 27 5.65 2.92 -1.47
C ARG A 27 6.17 1.99 -2.57
N MET A 28 7.33 2.34 -3.12
CA MET A 28 8.13 1.65 -4.13
C MET A 28 8.82 0.39 -3.61
N LEU A 29 9.11 0.33 -2.31
CA LEU A 29 9.76 -0.84 -1.71
C LEU A 29 8.98 -2.14 -2.00
N CYS A 30 7.65 -2.12 -1.87
CA CYS A 30 6.81 -3.29 -2.06
C CYS A 30 6.90 -3.90 -3.47
N PRO A 31 6.67 -3.17 -4.57
CA PRO A 31 6.76 -3.75 -5.92
C PRO A 31 8.18 -4.25 -6.26
N VAL A 32 9.24 -3.59 -5.78
CA VAL A 32 10.62 -4.05 -6.00
C VAL A 32 10.86 -5.38 -5.28
N VAL A 33 10.51 -5.46 -3.99
CA VAL A 33 10.65 -6.69 -3.19
C VAL A 33 9.83 -7.84 -3.79
N THR A 34 8.57 -7.58 -4.16
CA THR A 34 7.70 -8.55 -4.82
C THR A 34 8.32 -9.09 -6.10
N HIS A 35 8.90 -8.22 -6.94
CA HIS A 35 9.59 -8.65 -8.15
C HIS A 35 10.79 -9.56 -7.84
N TYR A 36 11.64 -9.19 -6.88
CA TYR A 36 12.81 -10.00 -6.50
C TYR A 36 12.43 -11.36 -5.95
N LEU A 37 11.48 -11.42 -5.01
CA LEU A 37 10.99 -12.66 -4.43
C LEU A 37 10.50 -13.61 -5.52
N TYR A 38 9.77 -13.09 -6.49
CA TYR A 38 9.24 -13.87 -7.59
C TYR A 38 10.29 -14.33 -8.62
N ALA A 39 11.29 -13.49 -8.90
CA ALA A 39 12.34 -13.82 -9.85
C ALA A 39 13.35 -14.84 -9.30
N HIS A 40 13.68 -14.74 -8.01
CA HIS A 40 14.78 -15.51 -7.42
C HIS A 40 14.34 -16.66 -6.52
N LYS A 41 13.09 -16.64 -6.01
CA LYS A 41 12.51 -17.72 -5.19
C LYS A 41 13.40 -18.15 -4.00
N VAL A 42 14.26 -17.26 -3.50
CA VAL A 42 15.27 -17.54 -2.45
C VAL A 42 14.64 -18.10 -1.17
N PHE A 43 13.36 -17.81 -0.94
CA PHE A 43 12.61 -18.23 0.24
C PHE A 43 12.01 -19.65 0.14
N GLU A 44 11.98 -20.29 -1.03
CA GLU A 44 11.27 -21.58 -1.23
C GLU A 44 11.95 -22.74 -0.47
N GLU A 45 13.28 -22.70 -0.34
CA GLU A 45 14.07 -23.76 0.28
C GLU A 45 14.40 -23.49 1.76
N LEU A 46 13.97 -22.33 2.29
CA LEU A 46 14.31 -21.90 3.64
C LEU A 46 13.22 -22.29 4.68
N PRO A 47 13.62 -22.71 5.89
CA PRO A 47 12.74 -22.79 7.06
C PRO A 47 12.05 -21.46 7.36
N GLU A 48 10.91 -21.50 8.06
CA GLU A 48 10.13 -20.28 8.34
C GLU A 48 10.85 -19.23 9.18
N SER A 49 11.72 -19.70 10.08
CA SER A 49 12.50 -18.86 10.99
C SER A 49 13.84 -18.42 10.43
N GLU A 50 14.29 -19.01 9.31
CA GLU A 50 15.59 -18.68 8.73
C GLU A 50 15.48 -17.35 7.98
N SER A 51 16.45 -16.47 8.23
CA SER A 51 16.52 -15.17 7.58
C SER A 51 17.34 -15.25 6.30
N PHE A 52 16.96 -14.43 5.33
CA PHE A 52 17.72 -14.23 4.10
C PHE A 52 17.75 -12.76 3.72
N VAL A 53 18.79 -12.38 2.99
CA VAL A 53 18.95 -11.03 2.49
C VAL A 53 18.27 -10.92 1.13
N LEU A 54 17.46 -9.89 0.95
CA LEU A 54 16.86 -9.58 -0.35
C LEU A 54 17.95 -9.05 -1.31
N PRO A 55 18.24 -9.76 -2.42
CA PRO A 55 19.26 -9.31 -3.36
C PRO A 55 18.76 -8.09 -4.15
N GLY A 56 19.70 -7.25 -4.59
CA GLY A 56 19.43 -6.17 -5.56
C GLY A 56 18.69 -4.96 -5.01
N LEU A 57 18.42 -4.87 -3.70
CA LEU A 57 17.89 -3.66 -3.09
C LEU A 57 19.01 -2.65 -2.76
N PRO A 58 18.72 -1.34 -2.77
CA PRO A 58 19.65 -0.31 -2.31
C PRO A 58 20.10 -0.55 -0.86
N ASP A 59 19.16 -0.97 -0.01
CA ASP A 59 19.37 -1.25 1.40
C ASP A 59 19.50 -2.75 1.66
N ARG A 60 20.34 -3.12 2.64
CA ARG A 60 20.43 -4.50 3.13
C ARG A 60 19.19 -4.82 3.96
N ILE A 61 18.21 -5.45 3.33
CA ILE A 61 16.99 -5.91 3.99
C ILE A 61 17.09 -7.41 4.25
N GLU A 62 17.04 -7.78 5.52
CA GLU A 62 17.03 -9.16 5.98
C GLU A 62 15.64 -9.50 6.52
N ILE A 63 15.03 -10.55 5.96
CA ILE A 63 13.68 -10.98 6.29
C ILE A 63 13.61 -12.50 6.44
N THR A 64 12.61 -12.98 7.18
CA THR A 64 12.29 -14.40 7.28
C THR A 64 11.11 -14.76 6.40
N ARG A 65 10.93 -16.05 6.08
CA ARG A 65 9.77 -16.51 5.30
C ARG A 65 8.43 -16.19 6.00
N ALA A 66 8.42 -16.18 7.34
CA ALA A 66 7.24 -15.83 8.12
C ALA A 66 6.81 -14.35 7.99
N GLN A 67 7.73 -13.46 7.58
CA GLN A 67 7.45 -12.04 7.36
C GLN A 67 6.98 -11.72 5.93
N LEU A 68 7.00 -12.71 5.03
CA LEU A 68 6.57 -12.51 3.66
C LEU A 68 5.06 -12.28 3.56
N PRO A 69 4.60 -11.52 2.55
CA PRO A 69 3.18 -11.38 2.28
C PRO A 69 2.51 -12.76 2.10
N PRO A 70 1.21 -12.91 2.45
CA PRO A 70 0.48 -14.16 2.33
C PRO A 70 0.60 -14.82 0.96
N GLU A 71 0.72 -14.03 -0.12
CA GLU A 71 0.91 -14.51 -1.49
C GLU A 71 2.16 -15.38 -1.71
N PHE A 72 3.17 -15.24 -0.84
CA PHE A 72 4.42 -16.01 -0.89
C PHE A 72 4.46 -17.12 0.17
N ASN A 73 3.44 -17.18 1.04
CA ASN A 73 3.28 -18.27 1.98
C ASN A 73 2.23 -19.25 1.43
N TYR A 74 2.70 -20.27 0.71
CA TYR A 74 1.90 -21.30 0.05
C TYR A 74 0.86 -21.99 0.95
N THR A 75 1.00 -21.89 2.29
CA THR A 75 0.04 -22.45 3.25
C THR A 75 -1.22 -21.60 3.46
N ARG A 76 -1.27 -20.33 3.03
CA ARG A 76 -2.39 -19.40 3.33
C ARG A 76 -2.96 -18.71 2.07
N MET A 77 -3.73 -19.49 1.31
CA MET A 77 -4.85 -19.06 0.44
C MET A 77 -4.65 -17.79 -0.40
N ALA A 78 -3.84 -17.88 -1.45
CA ALA A 78 -4.17 -17.31 -2.75
C ALA A 78 -4.24 -18.48 -3.75
N THR A 79 -5.25 -18.53 -4.64
CA THR A 79 -5.16 -19.49 -5.74
C THR A 79 -3.99 -19.06 -6.60
N SER A 80 -2.99 -19.93 -6.78
CA SER A 80 -1.79 -19.68 -7.59
C SER A 80 -2.12 -19.03 -8.94
N GLU A 81 -3.26 -19.41 -9.51
CA GLU A 81 -3.84 -18.89 -10.75
C GLU A 81 -4.09 -17.37 -10.75
N GLN A 82 -4.57 -16.77 -9.65
CA GLN A 82 -4.82 -15.33 -9.59
C GLN A 82 -3.52 -14.54 -9.59
N LEU A 83 -2.52 -15.01 -8.84
CA LEU A 83 -1.21 -14.39 -8.79
C LEU A 83 -0.49 -14.51 -10.14
N GLU A 84 -0.63 -15.67 -10.79
CA GLU A 84 -0.08 -15.92 -12.12
C GLU A 84 -0.68 -14.99 -13.16
N ARG A 85 -2.01 -14.82 -13.17
CA ARG A 85 -2.69 -13.84 -14.04
C ARG A 85 -2.22 -12.40 -13.83
N VAL A 86 -2.02 -11.98 -12.59
CA VAL A 86 -1.51 -10.62 -12.29
C VAL A 86 -0.12 -10.44 -12.88
N ARG A 87 0.75 -11.45 -12.73
CA ARG A 87 2.12 -11.45 -13.28
C ARG A 87 2.14 -11.46 -14.81
N GLU A 88 1.29 -12.27 -15.45
CA GLU A 88 1.15 -12.27 -16.91
C GLU A 88 0.68 -10.92 -17.43
N THR A 89 -0.23 -10.26 -16.71
CA THR A 89 -0.70 -8.93 -17.07
C THR A 89 0.42 -7.91 -16.91
N GLU A 90 1.18 -7.98 -15.83
CA GLU A 90 2.33 -7.11 -15.56
C GLU A 90 3.47 -7.30 -16.59
N SER A 91 3.74 -8.53 -17.04
CA SER A 91 4.78 -8.82 -18.02
C SER A 91 4.42 -8.35 -19.44
N ARG A 92 3.12 -8.32 -19.75
CA ARG A 92 2.57 -7.81 -21.03
C ARG A 92 2.34 -6.31 -21.03
N ALA A 93 2.40 -5.66 -19.87
CA ALA A 93 2.19 -4.22 -19.74
C ALA A 93 3.24 -3.43 -20.50
N TYR A 94 2.87 -2.28 -21.05
CA TYR A 94 3.85 -1.37 -21.65
C TYR A 94 4.83 -0.86 -20.59
N GLY A 95 4.34 -0.57 -19.39
CA GLY A 95 5.13 -0.13 -18.24
C GLY A 95 4.23 0.06 -17.02
N MET A 96 4.80 0.64 -15.97
CA MET A 96 4.15 0.76 -14.66
C MET A 96 3.97 2.21 -14.26
N VAL A 97 2.79 2.53 -13.76
CA VAL A 97 2.48 3.83 -13.18
C VAL A 97 2.26 3.64 -11.70
N ILE A 98 3.00 4.40 -10.88
CA ILE A 98 3.04 4.24 -9.43
C ILE A 98 2.61 5.55 -8.78
N ASN A 99 1.68 5.45 -7.82
CA ASN A 99 1.26 6.58 -7.01
C ASN A 99 2.26 6.85 -5.87
N SER A 100 3.46 7.27 -6.28
CA SER A 100 4.53 7.78 -5.44
C SER A 100 5.25 8.89 -6.23
N PHE A 101 6.21 9.58 -5.62
CA PHE A 101 7.07 10.58 -6.26
C PHE A 101 8.54 10.17 -6.09
N GLU A 102 9.38 10.55 -7.05
CA GLU A 102 10.74 10.01 -7.14
C GLU A 102 11.62 10.38 -5.95
N GLU A 103 11.41 11.57 -5.38
CA GLU A 103 12.18 12.10 -4.27
C GLU A 103 11.96 11.32 -2.97
N LEU A 104 10.84 10.61 -2.83
CA LEU A 104 10.53 9.83 -1.64
C LEU A 104 11.43 8.58 -1.51
N GLU A 105 11.68 7.90 -2.64
CA GLU A 105 12.33 6.58 -2.68
C GLU A 105 13.24 6.45 -3.92
N LYS A 106 14.07 7.48 -4.17
CA LYS A 106 14.85 7.65 -5.42
C LYS A 106 15.65 6.42 -5.85
N GLU A 107 16.40 5.81 -4.95
CA GLU A 107 17.25 4.65 -5.29
C GLU A 107 16.40 3.42 -5.63
N TYR A 108 15.24 3.23 -4.97
CA TYR A 108 14.30 2.17 -5.31
C TYR A 108 13.62 2.41 -6.66
N VAL A 109 13.25 3.65 -6.98
CA VAL A 109 12.70 4.02 -8.31
C VAL A 109 13.72 3.72 -9.40
N LYS A 110 14.98 4.12 -9.19
CA LYS A 110 16.07 3.86 -10.14
C LYS A 110 16.26 2.37 -10.38
N GLU A 111 16.29 1.56 -9.32
CA GLU A 111 16.45 0.11 -9.46
C GLU A 111 15.24 -0.53 -10.15
N PHE A 112 14.03 -0.12 -9.78
CA PHE A 112 12.82 -0.64 -10.42
C PHE A 112 12.73 -0.26 -11.90
N LYS A 113 13.14 0.97 -12.26
CA LYS A 113 13.27 1.39 -13.66
C LYS A 113 14.24 0.47 -14.41
N LYS A 114 15.39 0.09 -13.85
CA LYS A 114 16.31 -0.87 -14.50
C LYS A 114 15.64 -2.22 -14.74
N LEU A 115 14.97 -2.76 -13.72
CA LEU A 115 14.26 -4.04 -13.80
C LEU A 115 13.15 -4.05 -14.86
N LYS A 116 12.53 -2.88 -15.11
CA LYS A 116 11.40 -2.71 -16.04
C LYS A 116 11.79 -2.01 -17.36
N GLY A 117 13.08 -1.97 -17.70
CA GLY A 117 13.54 -1.38 -18.97
C GLY A 117 13.24 0.12 -19.13
N GLY A 118 13.24 0.86 -18.02
CA GLY A 118 13.04 2.31 -17.95
C GLY A 118 11.58 2.76 -17.90
N LYS A 119 10.61 1.85 -18.01
CA LYS A 119 9.18 2.18 -18.19
C LYS A 119 8.41 2.19 -16.88
N VAL A 120 8.87 3.01 -15.95
CA VAL A 120 8.21 3.24 -14.66
C VAL A 120 8.02 4.74 -14.46
N TRP A 121 6.80 5.17 -14.17
CA TRP A 121 6.46 6.58 -13.93
C TRP A 121 5.83 6.76 -12.55
N CYS A 122 6.39 7.67 -11.77
CA CYS A 122 5.89 8.08 -10.47
C CYS A 122 5.00 9.31 -10.68
N LEU A 123 3.68 9.18 -10.46
CA LEU A 123 2.69 10.26 -10.67
C LEU A 123 2.01 10.71 -9.36
N GLY A 124 2.58 10.34 -8.22
CA GLY A 124 2.01 10.62 -6.92
C GLY A 124 2.48 11.93 -6.29
N PRO A 125 1.90 12.28 -5.14
CA PRO A 125 0.73 11.64 -4.54
C PRO A 125 -0.57 12.09 -5.24
N LEU A 126 -1.32 11.16 -5.84
CA LEU A 126 -2.60 11.45 -6.52
C LEU A 126 -3.68 12.01 -5.56
N SER A 127 -3.47 11.88 -4.25
CA SER A 127 -4.34 12.49 -3.24
C SER A 127 -4.29 14.02 -3.23
N LEU A 128 -3.21 14.61 -3.77
CA LEU A 128 -3.02 16.06 -3.88
C LEU A 128 -3.47 16.62 -5.24
N SER A 129 -3.91 15.77 -6.17
CA SER A 129 -4.44 16.18 -7.47
C SER A 129 -5.86 16.76 -7.30
N ASN A 130 -5.93 18.03 -6.91
CA ASN A 130 -7.16 18.81 -6.89
C ASN A 130 -7.33 19.51 -8.24
N ASP A 131 -7.90 18.81 -9.23
CA ASP A 131 -8.61 19.52 -10.28
C ASP A 131 -9.97 19.93 -9.67
N ASN A 132 -10.05 21.19 -9.27
CA ASN A 132 -11.19 21.81 -8.58
C ASN A 132 -12.52 21.74 -9.35
N ASP A 133 -12.57 21.18 -10.56
CA ASP A 133 -13.81 21.09 -11.36
C ASP A 133 -14.49 19.71 -11.35
N ILE A 134 -13.84 18.65 -10.84
CA ILE A 134 -14.43 17.28 -10.83
C ILE A 134 -14.55 16.71 -9.41
N GLY A 135 -13.75 17.23 -8.45
CA GLY A 135 -13.60 16.68 -7.10
C GLY A 135 -14.71 17.00 -6.10
N GLU A 136 -15.50 18.07 -6.32
CA GLU A 136 -16.55 18.49 -5.37
C GLU A 136 -17.71 17.47 -5.26
N SER A 137 -17.92 16.64 -6.27
CA SER A 137 -19.02 15.64 -6.25
C SER A 137 -18.65 14.30 -5.61
N LEU A 138 -17.35 14.04 -5.36
CA LEU A 138 -16.88 12.74 -4.86
C LEU A 138 -16.26 12.80 -3.46
N ARG A 139 -15.80 13.97 -3.03
CA ARG A 139 -15.43 14.25 -1.64
C ARG A 139 -16.61 15.04 -1.08
N GLY A 140 -17.42 14.39 -0.25
CA GLY A 140 -18.67 14.96 0.25
C GLY A 140 -18.56 16.44 0.67
N ASP A 141 -19.66 17.16 0.44
CA ASP A 141 -19.87 18.59 0.65
C ASP A 141 -18.88 19.25 1.63
N GLY A 142 -18.21 20.31 1.13
CA GLY A 142 -17.54 21.35 1.90
C GLY A 142 -16.78 20.88 3.14
N VAL A 143 -15.46 20.70 3.02
CA VAL A 143 -14.56 20.35 4.13
C VAL A 143 -14.79 21.22 5.39
N ASP A 144 -15.24 22.46 5.20
CA ASP A 144 -15.47 23.46 6.25
C ASP A 144 -16.69 23.19 7.15
N ASP A 145 -17.65 22.37 6.71
CA ASP A 145 -18.87 22.08 7.47
C ASP A 145 -18.88 20.73 8.20
N GLN A 146 -17.77 20.00 8.13
CA GLN A 146 -17.67 18.70 8.79
C GLN A 146 -17.45 18.88 10.31
N PRO A 147 -18.25 18.23 11.17
CA PRO A 147 -18.20 18.43 12.63
C PRO A 147 -16.86 18.01 13.26
N TYR A 148 -16.11 17.11 12.62
CA TYR A 148 -14.79 16.70 13.09
C TYR A 148 -13.71 17.74 12.79
N VAL A 149 -13.84 18.55 11.73
CA VAL A 149 -12.90 19.64 11.39
C VAL A 149 -13.01 20.73 12.44
N LYS A 150 -14.25 21.17 12.76
CA LYS A 150 -14.51 22.12 13.85
C LYS A 150 -13.99 21.60 15.21
N TRP A 151 -14.05 20.29 15.45
CA TRP A 151 -13.46 19.68 16.65
C TRP A 151 -11.92 19.70 16.61
N LEU A 152 -11.29 19.40 15.47
CA LEU A 152 -9.82 19.46 15.31
C LEU A 152 -9.31 20.89 15.52
N ASP A 153 -9.99 21.88 14.96
CA ASP A 153 -9.64 23.30 15.11
C ASP A 153 -9.72 23.80 16.56
N SER A 154 -10.49 23.10 17.42
CA SER A 154 -10.59 23.41 18.84
C SER A 154 -9.43 22.88 19.70
N LYS A 155 -8.51 22.09 19.13
CA LYS A 155 -7.40 21.45 19.85
C LYS A 155 -6.09 22.21 19.68
N GLU A 156 -5.17 22.02 20.62
CA GLU A 156 -3.83 22.60 20.54
C GLU A 156 -3.04 21.97 19.38
N HIS A 157 -2.18 22.77 18.75
CA HIS A 157 -1.36 22.30 17.65
C HIS A 157 -0.47 21.12 18.08
N GLY A 158 -0.53 20.02 17.32
CA GLY A 158 0.24 18.80 17.63
C GLY A 158 -0.28 17.98 18.81
N SER A 159 -1.45 18.31 19.38
CA SER A 159 -2.01 17.61 20.55
C SER A 159 -2.92 16.42 20.20
N VAL A 160 -3.20 16.20 18.92
CA VAL A 160 -4.14 15.17 18.43
C VAL A 160 -3.40 14.08 17.68
N VAL A 161 -3.71 12.83 18.00
CA VAL A 161 -3.22 11.65 17.26
C VAL A 161 -4.34 11.09 16.41
N TYR A 162 -4.06 10.90 15.11
CA TYR A 162 -4.93 10.16 14.21
C TYR A 162 -4.57 8.67 14.24
N ALA A 163 -5.55 7.82 14.50
CA ALA A 163 -5.39 6.37 14.47
C ALA A 163 -6.35 5.76 13.44
N CYS A 164 -5.79 5.10 12.43
CA CYS A 164 -6.52 4.35 11.42
C CYS A 164 -5.68 3.16 10.96
N PHE A 165 -6.31 1.99 10.88
CA PHE A 165 -5.64 0.75 10.47
C PHE A 165 -5.87 0.39 9.00
N GLY A 166 -6.52 1.28 8.26
CA GLY A 166 -6.95 1.03 6.87
C GLY A 166 -8.20 0.15 6.78
N SER A 167 -8.79 0.13 5.58
CA SER A 167 -10.05 -0.57 5.27
C SER A 167 -9.95 -2.09 5.31
N SER A 168 -8.75 -2.64 5.13
CA SER A 168 -8.51 -4.10 5.10
C SER A 168 -7.94 -4.64 6.41
N SER A 169 -7.98 -3.86 7.49
CA SER A 169 -7.45 -4.27 8.78
C SER A 169 -8.26 -5.40 9.40
N ARG A 170 -7.59 -6.26 10.17
CA ARG A 170 -8.20 -7.35 10.93
C ARG A 170 -7.85 -7.24 12.42
N VAL A 171 -7.95 -6.04 12.99
CA VAL A 171 -7.74 -5.85 14.42
C VAL A 171 -8.83 -6.58 15.20
N THR A 172 -8.43 -7.47 16.10
CA THR A 172 -9.38 -8.24 16.90
C THR A 172 -10.00 -7.39 18.00
N PRO A 173 -11.23 -7.69 18.48
CA PRO A 173 -11.85 -6.93 19.57
C PRO A 173 -10.98 -6.81 20.83
N PRO A 174 -10.28 -7.87 21.30
CA PRO A 174 -9.36 -7.73 22.44
C PRO A 174 -8.21 -6.75 22.19
N GLN A 175 -7.63 -6.74 20.99
CA GLN A 175 -6.58 -5.78 20.63
C GLN A 175 -7.10 -4.34 20.59
N LEU A 176 -8.33 -4.12 20.11
CA LEU A 176 -8.96 -2.80 20.14
C LEU A 176 -9.25 -2.33 21.57
N ILE A 177 -9.64 -3.24 22.45
CA ILE A 177 -9.87 -2.95 23.88
C ILE A 177 -8.55 -2.52 24.54
N GLU A 178 -7.47 -3.29 24.38
CA GLU A 178 -6.16 -2.96 24.94
C GLU A 178 -5.60 -1.65 24.40
N LEU A 179 -5.81 -1.39 23.10
CA LEU A 179 -5.44 -0.12 22.49
C LEU A 179 -6.26 1.03 23.08
N GLY A 180 -7.57 0.84 23.29
CA GLY A 180 -8.43 1.82 23.98
C GLY A 180 -7.96 2.12 25.41
N PHE A 181 -7.57 1.10 26.18
CA PHE A 181 -7.00 1.28 27.52
C PHE A 181 -5.67 2.06 27.47
N SER A 182 -4.78 1.69 26.55
CA SER A 182 -3.46 2.33 26.39
C SER A 182 -3.59 3.80 26.00
N LEU A 183 -4.53 4.13 25.11
CA LEU A 183 -4.77 5.52 24.70
C LEU A 183 -5.40 6.35 25.83
N ARG A 184 -6.26 5.72 26.64
CA ARG A 184 -6.86 6.39 27.81
C ARG A 184 -5.83 6.71 28.89
N SER A 185 -4.83 5.85 29.10
CA SER A 185 -3.84 6.04 30.16
C SER A 185 -2.82 7.13 29.85
N ILE A 186 -2.51 7.38 28.57
CA ILE A 186 -1.56 8.42 28.14
C ILE A 186 -2.17 9.83 28.02
N GLN A 187 -3.47 10.01 28.31
CA GLN A 187 -4.19 11.29 28.25
C GLN A 187 -4.04 12.06 26.92
N ILE A 188 -3.80 11.36 25.81
CA ILE A 188 -3.71 11.96 24.48
C ILE A 188 -5.10 12.06 23.86
N THR A 189 -5.38 13.16 23.16
CA THR A 189 -6.61 13.29 22.37
C THR A 189 -6.45 12.47 21.09
N VAL A 190 -7.29 11.44 20.91
CA VAL A 190 -7.23 10.55 19.75
C VAL A 190 -8.50 10.66 18.93
N HIS A 191 -8.34 10.78 17.61
CA HIS A 191 -9.42 10.56 16.67
C HIS A 191 -9.24 9.19 16.02
N MET A 192 -10.23 8.31 16.23
CA MET A 192 -10.32 7.02 15.54
C MET A 192 -11.08 7.23 14.24
N GLY A 193 -10.39 7.04 13.12
CA GLY A 193 -11.04 7.08 11.81
C GLY A 193 -11.99 5.89 11.61
N ASP A 194 -13.15 6.14 11.01
CA ASP A 194 -14.07 5.07 10.60
C ASP A 194 -13.41 4.21 9.51
N GLN A 195 -13.63 2.89 9.57
CA GLN A 195 -13.08 1.93 8.59
C GLN A 195 -13.94 1.82 7.33
N SER A 196 -15.04 2.57 7.26
CA SER A 196 -15.94 2.60 6.13
C SER A 196 -15.54 3.68 5.12
N TRP A 197 -14.67 3.30 4.18
CA TRP A 197 -14.62 3.96 2.87
C TRP A 197 -15.43 3.14 1.89
#